data_AF-A0A928QQ19-F1
#
_entry.id   AF-A0A928QQ19-F1
#
_cell.length_a   1.000
_cell.length_b   1.000
_cell.length_c   1.000
_cell.angle_alpha   90.00
_cell.angle_beta   90.00
_cell.angle_gamma   90.00
#
_symmetry.space_group_name_H-M   'P 1'
#
loop_
_entity.id
_entity.type
_entity.pdbx_description
1 polymer ?
#
loop_
_entity_poly.entity_id
_entity_poly.type
_entity_poly.pdbx_seq_one_letter_code
_entity_poly.pdbx_strand_id
1 'polypeptide(L)'
;MKKTFWVLFITIIPFFIIGCAIGANITGVSAVYMITSACALASLMAYCLIIKRKEPWFLVLFTSVLIVNIGYMALSLSKTIHAALMANRIAYLGSVFLPISMLMIVRKVCKIKYRTWFTALCIVIGVFVFCIAASPGLSDIYYKSVRLHISNGNGMLIKEYGPWHKLYLFYLLGGFAAMIGTVFYAIIKKPLSSALHATVLVIAVFTNLAVWLLEQFVKINFEFLSVSYIISELFLLGIYAMMQQLSIPKKQKTSPSPCEPPSEEALAFFISQIPTLTPTERSVYELYRSGKGTKEVLQALNISENTLKYHNKNIYSKLGVKSRKQLLQLAVQTENRH
;
A
#
# COMPACT_ATOMS: atom_id res chain seq x y z
N MET A 1 -4.65 -18.42 6.07
CA MET A 1 -4.15 -17.21 5.37
C MET A 1 -2.76 -17.38 4.76
N LYS A 2 -1.73 -17.84 5.49
CA LYS A 2 -0.37 -18.00 4.92
C LYS A 2 -0.31 -18.93 3.70
N LYS A 3 -0.94 -20.12 3.75
CA LYS A 3 -0.91 -21.08 2.63
C LYS A 3 -1.70 -20.60 1.40
N THR A 4 -2.93 -20.13 1.56
CA THR A 4 -3.79 -19.70 0.43
C THR A 4 -3.22 -18.50 -0.33
N PHE A 5 -2.59 -17.56 0.37
CA PHE A 5 -1.96 -16.38 -0.23
C PHE A 5 -0.69 -16.74 -1.02
N TRP A 6 0.18 -17.58 -0.46
CA TRP A 6 1.38 -18.08 -1.15
C TRP A 6 1.04 -19.00 -2.33
N VAL A 7 -0.04 -19.77 -2.24
CA VAL A 7 -0.52 -20.60 -3.35
C VAL A 7 -0.97 -19.73 -4.52
N LEU A 8 -1.74 -18.65 -4.29
CA LEU A 8 -2.09 -17.66 -5.32
C LEU A 8 -0.85 -16.95 -5.90
N PHE A 9 0.12 -16.61 -5.07
CA PHE A 9 1.35 -15.93 -5.50
C PHE A 9 2.25 -16.83 -6.37
N ILE A 10 2.37 -18.12 -6.02
CA ILE A 10 3.18 -19.10 -6.75
C ILE A 10 2.48 -19.60 -8.01
N THR A 11 1.13 -19.62 -8.08
CA THR A 11 0.42 -20.09 -9.28
C THR A 11 0.30 -19.03 -10.37
N ILE A 12 0.30 -17.74 -10.03
CA ILE A 12 0.13 -16.65 -11.01
C ILE A 12 1.44 -16.35 -11.77
N ILE A 13 2.60 -16.39 -11.11
CA ILE A 13 3.90 -16.04 -11.72
C ILE A 13 4.29 -16.98 -12.90
N PRO A 14 4.12 -18.31 -12.82
CA PRO A 14 4.42 -19.22 -13.93
C PRO A 14 3.45 -19.07 -15.12
N PHE A 15 2.16 -18.82 -14.86
CA PHE A 15 1.18 -18.51 -15.90
C PHE A 15 1.57 -17.24 -16.68
N PHE A 16 2.27 -16.32 -16.03
CA PHE A 16 2.73 -15.05 -16.58
C PHE A 16 3.97 -15.21 -17.49
N ILE A 17 4.93 -16.04 -17.10
CA ILE A 17 6.11 -16.36 -17.93
C ILE A 17 5.69 -17.15 -19.17
N ILE A 18 4.74 -18.07 -19.02
CA ILE A 18 4.17 -18.85 -20.12
C ILE A 18 3.34 -17.95 -21.05
N GLY A 19 2.57 -16.98 -20.51
CA GLY A 19 1.84 -15.99 -21.31
C GLY A 19 2.76 -15.07 -22.13
N CYS A 20 3.89 -14.62 -21.57
CA CYS A 20 4.91 -13.85 -22.29
C CYS A 20 5.61 -14.69 -23.38
N ALA A 21 5.84 -15.99 -23.16
CA ALA A 21 6.41 -16.88 -24.17
C ALA A 21 5.44 -17.19 -25.32
N ILE A 22 4.12 -17.25 -25.04
CA ILE A 22 3.07 -17.45 -26.05
C ILE A 22 2.77 -16.16 -26.84
N GLY A 23 2.95 -14.98 -26.22
CA GLY A 23 2.74 -13.67 -26.84
C GLY A 23 3.73 -13.27 -27.95
N ALA A 24 4.75 -14.10 -28.23
CA ALA A 24 5.69 -13.88 -29.32
C ALA A 24 5.09 -14.13 -30.72
N ASN A 25 3.91 -14.76 -30.81
CA ASN A 25 3.14 -14.82 -32.05
C ASN A 25 2.14 -13.66 -32.13
N ILE A 26 2.18 -12.91 -33.23
CA ILE A 26 1.48 -11.64 -33.45
C ILE A 26 -0.06 -11.78 -33.37
N THR A 27 -0.61 -12.99 -33.48
CA THR A 27 -2.04 -13.32 -33.23
C THR A 27 -2.41 -13.38 -31.73
N GLY A 28 -1.44 -13.43 -30.82
CA GLY A 28 -1.63 -13.56 -29.37
C GLY A 28 -1.75 -12.23 -28.59
N VAL A 29 -1.46 -11.08 -29.19
CA VAL A 29 -1.42 -9.80 -28.45
C VAL A 29 -2.76 -9.42 -27.83
N SER A 30 -3.87 -9.55 -28.55
CA SER A 30 -5.20 -9.32 -27.97
C SER A 30 -5.51 -10.29 -26.82
N ALA A 31 -5.05 -11.55 -26.91
CA ALA A 31 -5.23 -12.51 -25.83
C ALA A 31 -4.44 -12.09 -24.57
N VAL A 32 -3.23 -11.57 -24.74
CA VAL A 32 -2.43 -11.04 -23.62
C VAL A 32 -3.14 -9.83 -22.98
N TYR A 33 -3.69 -8.91 -23.75
CA TYR A 33 -4.45 -7.77 -23.19
C TYR A 33 -5.75 -8.19 -22.50
N MET A 34 -6.43 -9.24 -22.98
CA MET A 34 -7.59 -9.82 -22.29
C MET A 34 -7.19 -10.45 -20.95
N ILE A 35 -6.10 -11.23 -20.93
CA ILE A 35 -5.58 -11.87 -19.70
C ILE A 35 -5.16 -10.81 -18.69
N THR A 36 -4.37 -9.81 -19.11
CA THR A 36 -3.91 -8.73 -18.21
C THR A 36 -5.08 -7.89 -17.68
N SER A 37 -6.10 -7.60 -18.49
CA SER A 37 -7.33 -6.94 -18.04
C SER A 37 -8.10 -7.77 -17.01
N ALA A 38 -8.23 -9.08 -17.23
CA ALA A 38 -8.87 -9.98 -16.28
C ALA A 38 -8.08 -10.08 -14.97
N CYS A 39 -6.75 -10.14 -15.05
CA CYS A 39 -5.86 -10.11 -13.87
C CYS A 39 -5.97 -8.79 -13.10
N ALA A 40 -6.05 -7.64 -13.78
CA ALA A 40 -6.25 -6.34 -13.14
C ALA A 40 -7.58 -6.30 -12.37
N LEU A 41 -8.65 -6.80 -13.00
CA LEU A 41 -9.97 -6.87 -12.39
C LEU A 41 -9.97 -7.78 -11.16
N ALA A 42 -9.38 -8.97 -11.29
CA ALA A 42 -9.24 -9.92 -10.19
C ALA A 42 -8.42 -9.32 -9.02
N SER A 43 -7.36 -8.56 -9.33
CA SER A 43 -6.53 -7.89 -8.32
C SER A 43 -7.30 -6.79 -7.58
N LEU A 44 -8.06 -5.96 -8.29
CA LEU A 44 -8.95 -4.96 -7.69
C LEU A 44 -10.05 -5.61 -6.82
N MET A 45 -10.69 -6.67 -7.31
CA MET A 45 -11.68 -7.43 -6.54
C MET A 45 -11.07 -8.04 -5.29
N ALA A 46 -9.91 -8.70 -5.42
CA ALA A 46 -9.19 -9.26 -4.29
C ALA A 46 -8.85 -8.19 -3.25
N TYR A 47 -8.37 -7.02 -3.68
CA TYR A 47 -8.15 -5.89 -2.78
C TYR A 47 -9.44 -5.48 -2.05
N CYS A 48 -10.53 -5.29 -2.78
CA CYS A 48 -11.81 -4.84 -2.23
C CYS A 48 -12.44 -5.83 -1.24
N LEU A 49 -12.26 -7.14 -1.45
CA LEU A 49 -12.87 -8.21 -0.66
C LEU A 49 -11.99 -8.66 0.52
N ILE A 50 -10.69 -8.78 0.32
CA ILE A 50 -9.76 -9.31 1.33
C ILE A 50 -9.35 -8.22 2.31
N ILE A 51 -9.11 -7.00 1.83
CA ILE A 51 -8.52 -5.93 2.63
C ILE A 51 -9.60 -5.12 3.34
N LYS A 52 -9.67 -5.29 4.67
CA LYS A 52 -10.68 -4.62 5.52
C LYS A 52 -10.41 -3.13 5.69
N ARG A 53 -9.16 -2.74 5.89
CA ARG A 53 -8.75 -1.32 6.00
C ARG A 53 -8.23 -0.87 4.65
N LYS A 54 -9.10 -0.24 3.86
CA LYS A 54 -8.76 0.25 2.52
C LYS A 54 -8.01 1.58 2.64
N GLU A 55 -6.91 1.69 1.90
CA GLU A 55 -6.19 2.95 1.71
C GLU A 55 -6.57 3.49 0.33
N PRO A 56 -7.02 4.76 0.24
CA PRO A 56 -7.63 5.29 -0.98
C PRO A 56 -6.68 5.29 -2.17
N TRP A 57 -5.39 5.53 -1.94
CA TRP A 57 -4.39 5.58 -3.02
C TRP A 57 -4.09 4.22 -3.64
N PHE A 58 -4.21 3.13 -2.88
CA PHE A 58 -4.18 1.79 -3.46
C PHE A 58 -5.41 1.59 -4.35
N LEU A 59 -6.61 1.96 -3.89
CA LEU A 59 -7.81 1.85 -4.71
C LEU A 59 -7.70 2.64 -6.02
N VAL A 60 -7.14 3.85 -5.98
CA VAL A 60 -6.85 4.65 -7.18
C VAL A 60 -5.84 3.92 -8.07
N LEU A 61 -4.76 3.36 -7.52
CA LEU A 61 -3.77 2.58 -8.27
C LEU A 61 -4.44 1.39 -8.98
N PHE A 62 -5.17 0.53 -8.25
CA PHE A 62 -5.82 -0.66 -8.82
C PHE A 62 -6.84 -0.31 -9.90
N THR A 63 -7.63 0.73 -9.66
CA THR A 63 -8.61 1.21 -10.64
C THR A 63 -7.91 1.76 -11.89
N SER A 64 -6.81 2.48 -11.72
CA SER A 64 -6.03 3.04 -12.83
C SER A 64 -5.41 1.94 -13.69
N VAL A 65 -4.81 0.91 -13.07
CA VAL A 65 -4.25 -0.24 -13.79
C VAL A 65 -5.33 -0.98 -14.57
N LEU A 66 -6.51 -1.19 -13.98
CA LEU A 66 -7.66 -1.78 -14.69
C LEU A 66 -8.08 -0.93 -15.90
N ILE A 67 -8.23 0.38 -15.73
CA ILE A 67 -8.61 1.30 -16.81
C ILE A 67 -7.57 1.25 -17.95
N VAL A 68 -6.27 1.26 -17.63
CA VAL A 68 -5.20 1.16 -18.64
C VAL A 68 -5.31 -0.13 -19.45
N ASN A 69 -5.44 -1.27 -18.77
CA ASN A 69 -5.50 -2.57 -19.43
C ASN A 69 -6.77 -2.72 -20.29
N ILE A 70 -7.92 -2.24 -19.80
CA ILE A 70 -9.15 -2.17 -20.59
C ILE A 70 -8.93 -1.30 -21.85
N GLY A 71 -8.23 -0.17 -21.72
CA GLY A 71 -7.88 0.69 -22.85
C GLY A 71 -7.02 -0.03 -23.89
N TYR A 72 -5.98 -0.75 -23.47
CA TYR A 72 -5.13 -1.52 -24.38
C TYR A 72 -5.88 -2.68 -25.05
N MET A 73 -6.71 -3.41 -24.30
CA MET A 73 -7.58 -4.46 -24.83
C MET A 73 -8.59 -3.90 -25.84
N ALA A 74 -9.27 -2.81 -25.51
CA ALA A 74 -10.21 -2.16 -26.42
C ALA A 74 -9.52 -1.66 -27.69
N LEU A 75 -8.27 -1.20 -27.58
CA LEU A 75 -7.48 -0.73 -28.71
C LEU A 75 -7.12 -1.90 -29.62
N SER A 76 -6.65 -3.02 -29.06
CA SER A 76 -6.26 -4.18 -29.85
C SER A 76 -7.45 -4.82 -30.58
N LEU A 77 -8.67 -4.71 -30.02
CA LEU A 77 -9.90 -5.20 -30.64
C LEU A 77 -10.55 -4.19 -31.61
N SER A 78 -10.01 -2.97 -31.72
CA SER A 78 -10.64 -1.91 -32.50
C SER A 78 -10.50 -2.15 -34.01
N LYS A 79 -11.60 -1.96 -34.75
CA LYS A 79 -11.66 -2.05 -36.21
C LYS A 79 -11.88 -0.70 -36.90
N THR A 80 -12.11 0.36 -36.13
CA THR A 80 -12.35 1.71 -36.64
C THR A 80 -11.45 2.71 -35.93
N ILE A 81 -11.07 3.77 -36.64
CA ILE A 81 -10.22 4.85 -36.10
C ILE A 81 -10.84 5.50 -34.86
N HIS A 82 -12.16 5.72 -34.86
CA HIS A 82 -12.87 6.32 -33.74
C HIS A 82 -12.82 5.43 -32.49
N ALA A 83 -13.06 4.13 -32.64
CA ALA A 83 -12.96 3.17 -31.54
C ALA A 83 -11.53 3.08 -31.00
N ALA A 84 -10.53 3.04 -31.89
CA ALA A 84 -9.12 3.02 -31.52
C ALA A 84 -8.71 4.27 -30.73
N LEU A 85 -9.13 5.46 -31.18
CA LEU A 85 -8.87 6.72 -30.49
C LEU A 85 -9.56 6.77 -29.12
N MET A 86 -10.79 6.25 -29.00
CA MET A 86 -11.48 6.17 -27.70
C MET A 86 -10.79 5.20 -26.74
N ALA A 87 -10.38 4.03 -27.22
CA ALA A 87 -9.61 3.08 -26.43
C ALA A 87 -8.28 3.68 -25.94
N ASN A 88 -7.58 4.41 -26.81
CA ASN A 88 -6.34 5.11 -26.45
C ASN A 88 -6.57 6.24 -25.42
N ARG A 89 -7.73 6.92 -25.44
CA ARG A 89 -8.11 7.88 -24.38
C ARG A 89 -8.37 7.19 -23.04
N ILE A 90 -9.04 6.03 -23.05
CA ILE A 90 -9.24 5.22 -21.84
C ILE A 90 -7.88 4.81 -21.26
N ALA A 91 -6.95 4.34 -22.10
CA ALA A 91 -5.61 4.03 -21.66
C ALA A 91 -4.92 5.24 -20.99
N TYR A 92 -4.92 6.41 -21.66
CA TYR A 92 -4.35 7.63 -21.10
C TYR A 92 -5.01 8.07 -19.78
N LEU A 93 -6.33 7.92 -19.65
CA LEU A 93 -7.05 8.26 -18.43
C LEU A 93 -6.51 7.48 -17.24
N GLY A 94 -6.35 6.16 -17.39
CA GLY A 94 -5.77 5.33 -16.33
C GLY A 94 -4.30 5.68 -16.07
N SER A 95 -3.50 5.84 -17.12
CA SER A 95 -2.05 6.02 -16.98
C SER A 95 -1.67 7.31 -16.25
N VAL A 96 -2.44 8.38 -16.43
CA VAL A 96 -2.18 9.67 -15.79
C VAL A 96 -2.27 9.60 -14.26
N PHE A 97 -3.09 8.71 -13.69
CA PHE A 97 -3.20 8.61 -12.22
C PHE A 97 -2.19 7.64 -11.59
N LEU A 98 -1.41 6.88 -12.38
CA LEU A 98 -0.43 5.93 -11.87
C LEU A 98 0.74 6.60 -11.12
N PRO A 99 1.41 7.64 -11.67
CA PRO A 99 2.54 8.26 -10.97
C PRO A 99 2.15 8.91 -9.65
N ILE A 100 0.99 9.59 -9.62
CA ILE A 100 0.51 10.23 -8.39
C ILE A 100 0.10 9.17 -7.36
N SER A 101 -0.69 8.15 -7.73
CA SER A 101 -1.10 7.12 -6.76
C SER A 101 0.10 6.39 -6.16
N MET A 102 1.09 6.05 -6.98
CA MET A 102 2.34 5.45 -6.52
C MET A 102 3.13 6.38 -5.59
N LEU A 103 3.29 7.66 -5.94
CA LEU A 103 3.96 8.65 -5.08
C LEU A 103 3.29 8.76 -3.70
N MET A 104 1.96 8.76 -3.67
CA MET A 104 1.22 8.83 -2.41
C MET A 104 1.37 7.56 -1.56
N ILE A 105 1.40 6.39 -2.19
CA ILE A 105 1.68 5.11 -1.52
C ILE A 105 3.11 5.10 -0.95
N VAL A 106 4.12 5.46 -1.75
CA VAL A 106 5.52 5.55 -1.32
C VAL A 106 5.64 6.47 -0.11
N ARG A 107 5.04 7.65 -0.14
CA ARG A 107 5.05 8.59 0.99
C ARG A 107 4.37 8.02 2.23
N LYS A 108 3.24 7.33 2.06
CA LYS A 108 2.53 6.67 3.16
C LYS A 108 3.42 5.61 3.82
N VAL A 109 4.10 4.78 3.03
CA VAL A 109 5.03 3.75 3.51
C VAL A 109 6.24 4.38 4.21
N CYS A 110 6.80 5.45 3.62
CA CYS A 110 7.89 6.23 4.22
C CYS A 110 7.45 7.11 5.40
N LYS A 111 6.15 7.15 5.74
CA LYS A 111 5.55 7.97 6.81
C LYS A 111 5.89 9.47 6.69
N ILE A 112 5.93 9.98 5.46
CA ILE A 112 6.21 11.39 5.16
C ILE A 112 4.89 12.15 5.14
N LYS A 113 4.77 13.17 6.00
CA LYS A 113 3.61 14.07 6.02
C LYS A 113 3.72 15.09 4.90
N TYR A 114 2.59 15.48 4.34
CA TYR A 114 2.48 16.49 3.27
C TYR A 114 1.21 17.32 3.49
N ARG A 115 1.17 18.50 2.84
CA ARG A 115 -0.01 19.37 2.84
C ARG A 115 -0.99 18.91 1.77
N THR A 116 -2.28 18.84 2.10
CA THR A 116 -3.35 18.37 1.19
C THR A 116 -3.40 19.10 -0.14
N TRP A 117 -3.07 20.40 -0.18
CA TRP A 117 -2.98 21.17 -1.42
C TRP A 117 -1.98 20.60 -2.43
N PHE A 118 -0.88 19.99 -1.98
CA PHE A 118 0.10 19.35 -2.87
C PHE A 118 -0.56 18.24 -3.71
N THR A 119 -1.43 17.45 -3.09
CA THR A 119 -2.17 16.40 -3.80
C THR A 119 -3.11 16.99 -4.84
N ALA A 120 -3.84 18.05 -4.48
CA ALA A 120 -4.74 18.74 -5.42
C ALA A 120 -3.95 19.27 -6.62
N LEU A 121 -2.79 19.89 -6.39
CA LEU A 121 -1.91 20.37 -7.45
C LEU A 121 -1.49 19.23 -8.40
N CYS A 122 -1.03 18.09 -7.86
CA CYS A 122 -0.64 16.96 -8.70
C CYS A 122 -1.80 16.38 -9.51
N ILE A 123 -3.02 16.36 -8.95
CA ILE A 123 -4.23 15.94 -9.66
C ILE A 123 -4.54 16.92 -10.80
N VAL A 124 -4.49 18.22 -10.55
CA VAL A 124 -4.72 19.26 -11.57
C VAL A 124 -3.72 19.14 -12.72
N ILE A 125 -2.44 18.94 -12.40
CA ILE A 125 -1.40 18.71 -13.41
C ILE A 125 -1.72 17.44 -14.22
N GLY A 126 -2.10 16.35 -13.55
CA GLY A 126 -2.50 15.11 -14.22
C GLY A 126 -3.67 15.32 -15.18
N VAL A 127 -4.75 15.94 -14.72
CA VAL A 127 -5.93 16.24 -15.54
C VAL A 127 -5.56 17.12 -16.74
N PHE A 128 -4.73 18.14 -16.54
CA PHE A 128 -4.22 18.97 -17.64
C PHE A 128 -3.46 18.13 -18.69
N VAL A 129 -2.53 17.27 -18.25
CA VAL A 129 -1.78 16.37 -19.14
C VAL A 129 -2.72 15.41 -19.87
N PHE A 130 -3.74 14.87 -19.18
CA PHE A 130 -4.76 14.02 -19.79
C PHE A 130 -5.53 14.75 -20.88
N CYS A 131 -6.00 15.98 -20.63
CA CYS A 131 -6.76 16.76 -21.61
C CYS A 131 -5.95 16.98 -22.90
N ILE A 132 -4.66 17.25 -22.77
CA ILE A 132 -3.76 17.37 -23.93
C ILE A 132 -3.56 16.00 -24.60
N ALA A 133 -3.25 14.94 -23.85
CA ALA A 133 -3.02 13.61 -24.41
C ALA A 133 -4.27 12.97 -25.06
N ALA A 134 -5.47 13.35 -24.61
CA ALA A 134 -6.76 12.91 -25.13
C ALA A 134 -7.29 13.76 -26.30
N SER A 135 -6.57 14.83 -26.67
CA SER A 135 -6.92 15.72 -27.79
C SER A 135 -6.93 15.08 -29.19
N PRO A 136 -6.21 13.99 -29.51
CA PRO A 136 -6.16 13.47 -30.88
C PRO A 136 -7.52 13.14 -31.49
N GLY A 137 -7.80 13.66 -32.68
CA GLY A 137 -9.13 13.59 -33.33
C GLY A 137 -10.05 14.79 -33.00
N LEU A 138 -9.67 15.65 -32.06
CA LEU A 138 -10.23 16.98 -31.84
C LEU A 138 -9.24 18.08 -32.20
N SER A 139 -7.94 17.84 -31.98
CA SER A 139 -6.87 18.81 -32.22
C SER A 139 -5.53 18.11 -32.48
N ASP A 140 -4.69 18.75 -33.29
CA ASP A 140 -3.37 18.26 -33.71
C ASP A 140 -2.23 18.58 -32.71
N ILE A 141 -2.58 19.18 -31.56
CA ILE A 141 -1.64 19.62 -30.52
C ILE A 141 -0.76 18.46 -30.03
N TYR A 142 -1.36 17.29 -29.79
CA TYR A 142 -0.68 16.13 -29.23
C TYR A 142 -0.23 15.12 -30.30
N TYR A 143 -1.12 14.75 -31.23
CA TYR A 143 -0.77 13.96 -32.43
C TYR A 143 -1.13 14.77 -33.66
N LYS A 144 -0.18 14.94 -34.59
CA LYS A 144 -0.38 15.65 -35.85
C LYS A 144 -1.27 14.85 -36.81
N SER A 145 -1.10 13.54 -36.84
CA SER A 145 -1.96 12.65 -37.60
C SER A 145 -2.01 11.27 -36.95
N VAL A 146 -3.13 10.57 -37.14
CA VAL A 146 -3.33 9.21 -36.58
C VAL A 146 -3.97 8.33 -37.64
N ARG A 147 -3.36 7.17 -37.90
CA ARG A 147 -3.92 6.13 -38.76
C ARG A 147 -4.08 4.83 -38.00
N LEU A 148 -5.19 4.14 -38.25
CA LEU A 148 -5.40 2.78 -37.75
C LEU A 148 -4.72 1.81 -38.70
N HIS A 149 -3.85 0.97 -38.15
CA HIS A 149 -3.22 -0.14 -38.85
C HIS A 149 -3.66 -1.44 -38.18
N ILE A 150 -4.23 -2.36 -38.96
CA ILE A 150 -4.66 -3.66 -38.45
C ILE A 150 -3.59 -4.67 -38.82
N SER A 151 -2.86 -5.17 -37.83
CA SER A 151 -1.83 -6.20 -38.01
C SER A 151 -2.30 -7.51 -37.38
N ASN A 152 -2.47 -8.56 -38.20
CA ASN A 152 -2.94 -9.90 -37.78
C ASN A 152 -4.21 -9.86 -36.91
N GLY A 153 -5.17 -9.03 -37.30
CA GLY A 153 -6.45 -8.86 -36.61
C GLY A 153 -6.43 -7.90 -35.41
N ASN A 154 -5.25 -7.36 -35.03
CA ASN A 154 -5.12 -6.42 -33.92
C ASN A 154 -5.04 -4.97 -34.41
N GLY A 155 -5.87 -4.11 -33.83
CA GLY A 155 -5.85 -2.67 -34.07
C GLY A 155 -4.65 -1.99 -33.40
N MET A 156 -3.88 -1.23 -34.17
CA MET A 156 -2.75 -0.43 -33.69
C MET A 156 -2.82 0.98 -34.26
N LEU A 157 -2.46 1.99 -33.46
CA LEU A 157 -2.41 3.37 -33.91
C LEU A 157 -1.00 3.72 -34.37
N ILE A 158 -0.85 4.05 -35.65
CA ILE A 158 0.34 4.71 -36.18
C ILE A 158 0.15 6.21 -35.96
N LYS A 159 1.08 6.83 -35.21
CA LYS A 159 0.96 8.17 -34.67
C LYS A 159 2.08 9.05 -35.24
N GLU A 160 1.74 10.20 -35.80
CA GLU A 160 2.68 11.29 -36.02
C GLU A 160 2.59 12.26 -34.85
N TYR A 161 3.70 12.51 -34.17
CA TYR A 161 3.70 13.27 -32.92
C TYR A 161 3.62 14.77 -33.15
N GLY A 162 2.75 15.43 -32.39
CA GLY A 162 2.61 16.88 -32.34
C GLY A 162 3.61 17.55 -31.39
N PRO A 163 3.65 18.89 -31.36
CA PRO A 163 4.62 19.65 -30.56
C PRO A 163 4.52 19.38 -29.05
N TRP A 164 3.31 19.10 -28.54
CA TRP A 164 3.09 18.84 -27.12
C TRP A 164 3.20 17.36 -26.73
N HIS A 165 3.56 16.48 -27.65
CA HIS A 165 3.66 15.04 -27.36
C HIS A 165 4.60 14.73 -26.18
N LYS A 166 5.71 15.48 -26.05
CA LYS A 166 6.70 15.29 -24.98
C LYS A 166 6.19 15.67 -23.59
N LEU A 167 5.05 16.38 -23.47
CA LEU A 167 4.48 16.78 -22.17
C LEU A 167 4.22 15.55 -21.27
N TYR A 168 3.65 14.49 -21.85
CA TYR A 168 3.34 13.27 -21.12
C TYR A 168 4.61 12.57 -20.61
N LEU A 169 5.67 12.56 -21.42
CA LEU A 169 6.98 12.05 -21.03
C LEU A 169 7.54 12.81 -19.81
N PHE A 170 7.55 14.15 -19.86
CA PHE A 170 8.04 14.96 -18.74
C PHE A 170 7.20 14.75 -17.47
N TYR A 171 5.89 14.59 -17.62
CA TYR A 171 5.00 14.27 -16.51
C TYR A 171 5.38 12.94 -15.82
N LEU A 172 5.60 11.88 -16.61
CA LEU A 172 6.03 10.59 -16.08
C LEU A 172 7.40 10.68 -15.38
N LEU A 173 8.40 11.28 -16.06
CA LEU A 173 9.75 11.45 -15.49
C LEU A 173 9.74 12.28 -14.21
N GLY A 174 8.93 13.35 -14.15
CA GLY A 174 8.75 14.15 -12.95
C GLY A 174 8.14 13.36 -11.80
N GLY A 175 7.14 12.51 -12.09
CA GLY A 175 6.57 11.58 -11.11
C GLY A 175 7.60 10.61 -10.56
N PHE A 176 8.42 10.00 -11.43
CA PHE A 176 9.51 9.12 -11.04
C PHE A 176 10.57 9.82 -10.19
N ALA A 177 11.03 10.99 -10.61
CA ALA A 177 11.99 11.80 -9.86
C ALA A 177 11.45 12.15 -8.46
N ALA A 178 10.16 12.50 -8.34
CA ALA A 178 9.53 12.78 -7.06
C ALA A 178 9.48 11.55 -6.14
N MET A 179 9.23 10.36 -6.69
CA MET A 179 9.26 9.10 -5.92
C MET A 179 10.67 8.78 -5.43
N ILE A 180 11.66 8.87 -6.31
CA ILE A 180 13.08 8.68 -6.00
C ILE A 180 13.51 9.65 -4.90
N GLY A 181 13.22 10.95 -5.06
CA GLY A 181 13.55 11.97 -4.06
C GLY A 181 12.88 11.71 -2.70
N THR A 182 11.63 11.24 -2.70
CA THR A 182 10.91 10.86 -1.46
C THR A 182 11.62 9.71 -0.73
N VAL A 183 12.07 8.70 -1.47
CA VAL A 183 12.79 7.56 -0.92
C VAL A 183 14.14 7.99 -0.37
N PHE A 184 14.94 8.71 -1.16
CA PHE A 184 16.25 9.18 -0.72
C PHE A 184 16.13 10.02 0.55
N TYR A 185 15.15 10.93 0.60
CA TYR A 185 14.84 11.69 1.80
C TYR A 185 14.52 10.79 3.00
N ALA A 186 13.72 9.74 2.80
CA ALA A 186 13.37 8.79 3.86
C ALA A 186 14.60 8.02 4.38
N ILE A 187 15.48 7.55 3.49
CA ILE A 187 16.70 6.82 3.85
C ILE A 187 17.63 7.70 4.70
N ILE A 188 17.81 8.97 4.30
CA ILE A 188 18.72 9.89 5.00
C ILE A 188 18.18 10.29 6.39
N LYS A 189 16.85 10.40 6.55
CA LYS A 189 16.23 11.00 7.74
C LYS A 189 15.55 10.01 8.70
N LYS A 190 15.42 8.72 8.39
CA LYS A 190 14.66 7.75 9.21
C LYS A 190 15.45 6.46 9.52
N PRO A 191 15.32 5.89 10.74
CA PRO A 191 16.03 4.67 11.15
C PRO A 191 15.53 3.40 10.43
N LEU A 192 16.45 2.44 10.27
CA LEU A 192 16.45 1.31 9.31
C LEU A 192 15.30 0.28 9.41
N SER A 193 14.51 0.21 10.48
CA SER A 193 13.48 -0.85 10.59
C SER A 193 12.31 -0.68 9.60
N SER A 194 12.16 0.52 9.03
CA SER A 194 11.27 0.81 7.89
C SER A 194 11.97 0.70 6.52
N ALA A 195 13.28 0.44 6.48
CA ALA A 195 14.07 0.48 5.27
C ALA A 195 13.79 -0.72 4.35
N LEU A 196 13.55 -1.93 4.89
CA LEU A 196 13.25 -3.10 4.05
C LEU A 196 12.03 -2.85 3.14
N HIS A 197 10.91 -2.37 3.70
CA HIS A 197 9.69 -2.08 2.94
C HIS A 197 9.89 -0.93 1.93
N ALA A 198 10.66 0.09 2.32
CA ALA A 198 10.99 1.20 1.43
C ALA A 198 11.89 0.74 0.27
N THR A 199 12.95 -0.03 0.54
CA THR A 199 13.86 -0.60 -0.46
C THR A 199 13.12 -1.51 -1.44
N VAL A 200 12.19 -2.33 -0.94
CA VAL A 200 11.37 -3.22 -1.78
C VAL A 200 10.44 -2.40 -2.69
N LEU A 201 9.83 -1.32 -2.21
CA LEU A 201 9.02 -0.41 -3.05
C LEU A 201 9.87 0.30 -4.11
N VAL A 202 11.10 0.66 -3.76
CA VAL A 202 12.06 1.29 -4.68
C VAL A 202 12.41 0.38 -5.82
N ILE A 203 12.70 -0.89 -5.52
CA ILE A 203 12.98 -1.90 -6.55
C ILE A 203 11.80 -2.00 -7.52
N ALA A 204 10.55 -2.07 -7.02
CA ALA A 204 9.37 -2.09 -7.90
C ALA A 204 9.26 -0.85 -8.78
N VAL A 205 9.55 0.35 -8.25
CA VAL A 205 9.56 1.59 -9.05
C VAL A 205 10.64 1.54 -10.13
N PHE A 206 11.86 1.10 -9.80
CA PHE A 206 12.95 0.98 -10.76
C PHE A 206 12.68 -0.09 -11.82
N THR A 207 12.03 -1.20 -11.48
CA THR A 207 11.64 -2.22 -12.47
C THR A 207 10.67 -1.65 -13.50
N ASN A 208 9.64 -0.90 -13.08
CA ASN A 208 8.72 -0.25 -14.04
C ASN A 208 9.43 0.81 -14.89
N LEU A 209 10.33 1.59 -14.29
CA LEU A 209 11.11 2.57 -15.03
C LEU A 209 12.02 1.91 -16.07
N ALA A 210 12.66 0.79 -15.73
CA ALA A 210 13.52 0.05 -16.64
C ALA A 210 12.72 -0.55 -17.80
N VAL A 211 11.56 -1.17 -17.52
CA VAL A 211 10.66 -1.68 -18.58
C VAL A 211 10.25 -0.55 -19.52
N TRP A 212 9.76 0.56 -18.97
CA TRP A 212 9.34 1.72 -19.75
C TRP A 212 10.49 2.33 -20.58
N LEU A 213 11.70 2.42 -20.02
CA LEU A 213 12.88 2.90 -20.76
C LEU A 213 13.27 1.93 -21.88
N LEU A 214 13.28 0.62 -21.61
CA LEU A 214 13.58 -0.40 -22.63
C LEU A 214 12.58 -0.35 -23.78
N GLU A 215 11.29 -0.13 -23.50
CA GLU A 215 10.27 0.08 -24.53
C GLU A 215 10.56 1.26 -25.46
N GLN A 216 11.23 2.32 -24.97
CA GLN A 216 11.60 3.45 -25.84
C GLN A 216 12.69 3.07 -26.86
N PHE A 217 13.53 2.09 -26.56
CA PHE A 217 14.64 1.66 -27.41
C PHE A 217 14.28 0.47 -28.31
N VAL A 218 13.34 -0.40 -27.89
CA VAL A 218 12.94 -1.57 -28.67
C VAL A 218 11.59 -1.31 -29.34
N LYS A 219 11.57 -1.27 -30.69
CA LYS A 219 10.34 -1.18 -31.48
C LYS A 219 9.56 -2.49 -31.43
N ILE A 220 8.88 -2.75 -30.31
CA ILE A 220 7.99 -3.91 -30.16
C ILE A 220 6.56 -3.41 -30.32
N ASN A 221 5.73 -4.14 -31.07
CA ASN A 221 4.30 -3.83 -31.27
C ASN A 221 3.42 -4.17 -30.04
N PHE A 222 4.02 -4.22 -28.85
CA PHE A 222 3.40 -4.66 -27.61
C PHE A 222 3.79 -3.71 -26.47
N GLU A 223 2.80 -3.31 -25.67
CA GLU A 223 2.97 -2.41 -24.53
C GLU A 223 3.25 -3.25 -23.27
N PHE A 224 4.52 -3.57 -23.02
CA PHE A 224 4.98 -4.31 -21.83
C PHE A 224 4.62 -3.63 -20.51
N LEU A 225 4.36 -2.34 -20.54
CA LEU A 225 3.90 -1.56 -19.40
C LEU A 225 2.59 -2.12 -18.80
N SER A 226 1.70 -2.67 -19.63
CA SER A 226 0.49 -3.38 -19.19
C SER A 226 0.81 -4.56 -18.26
N VAL A 227 1.84 -5.32 -18.62
CA VAL A 227 2.33 -6.52 -17.93
C VAL A 227 3.11 -6.14 -16.66
N SER A 228 3.98 -5.14 -16.73
CA SER A 228 4.77 -4.69 -15.59
C SER A 228 3.92 -4.12 -14.47
N TYR A 229 2.82 -3.41 -14.81
CA TYR A 229 1.90 -2.87 -13.82
C TYR A 229 1.21 -3.95 -13.01
N ILE A 230 0.77 -5.06 -13.63
CA ILE A 230 0.14 -6.19 -12.91
C ILE A 230 1.11 -6.83 -11.94
N ILE A 231 2.35 -7.10 -12.36
CA ILE A 231 3.38 -7.65 -11.47
C ILE A 231 3.56 -6.74 -10.26
N SER A 232 3.71 -5.44 -10.53
CA SER A 232 3.98 -4.44 -9.50
C SER A 232 2.82 -4.27 -8.54
N GLU A 233 1.59 -4.36 -9.03
CA GLU A 233 0.36 -4.30 -8.26
C GLU A 233 0.22 -5.51 -7.32
N LEU A 234 0.43 -6.73 -7.82
CA LEU A 234 0.43 -7.96 -7.01
C LEU A 234 1.51 -7.92 -5.93
N PHE A 235 2.68 -7.42 -6.29
CA PHE A 235 3.79 -7.23 -5.37
C PHE A 235 3.47 -6.21 -4.27
N LEU A 236 2.94 -5.03 -4.66
CA LEU A 236 2.52 -3.98 -3.74
C LEU A 236 1.39 -4.44 -2.82
N LEU A 237 0.44 -5.24 -3.33
CA LEU A 237 -0.62 -5.86 -2.53
C LEU A 237 -0.03 -6.77 -1.46
N GLY A 238 0.96 -7.60 -1.82
CA GLY A 238 1.63 -8.49 -0.89
C GLY A 238 2.36 -7.75 0.22
N ILE A 239 3.10 -6.70 -0.12
CA ILE A 239 3.77 -5.83 0.86
C ILE A 239 2.72 -5.17 1.77
N TYR A 240 1.66 -4.62 1.19
CA TYR A 240 0.63 -3.93 1.96
C TYR A 240 -0.09 -4.89 2.93
N ALA A 241 -0.41 -6.11 2.49
CA ALA A 241 -0.98 -7.14 3.35
C ALA A 241 -0.01 -7.56 4.47
N MET A 242 1.29 -7.68 4.19
CA MET A 242 2.32 -7.96 5.19
C MET A 242 2.46 -6.81 6.20
N MET A 243 2.46 -5.55 5.73
CA MET A 243 2.48 -4.37 6.59
C MET A 243 1.23 -4.28 7.47
N GLN A 244 0.05 -4.66 6.95
CA GLN A 244 -1.16 -4.74 7.76
C GLN A 244 -1.05 -5.84 8.81
N GLN A 245 -0.42 -6.98 8.53
CA GLN A 245 -0.19 -8.00 9.56
C GLN A 245 0.73 -7.51 10.69
N LEU A 246 1.68 -6.62 10.38
CA LEU A 246 2.52 -5.94 11.38
C LEU A 246 1.78 -4.79 12.10
N SER A 247 0.75 -4.22 11.49
CA SER A 247 -0.02 -3.07 11.99
C SER A 247 -1.36 -3.45 12.63
N ILE A 248 -1.79 -4.71 12.49
CA ILE A 248 -2.74 -5.32 13.42
C ILE A 248 -1.97 -5.30 14.74
N PRO A 249 -2.30 -4.45 15.73
CA PRO A 249 -1.92 -4.82 17.09
C PRO A 249 -2.45 -6.24 17.21
N LYS A 250 -1.59 -7.23 17.53
CA LYS A 250 -2.07 -8.52 18.07
C LYS A 250 -3.20 -8.08 18.98
N LYS A 251 -4.46 -8.29 18.56
CA LYS A 251 -5.62 -7.81 19.32
C LYS A 251 -5.35 -8.48 20.63
N GLN A 252 -4.97 -7.69 21.64
CA GLN A 252 -4.30 -8.21 22.81
C GLN A 252 -5.31 -9.16 23.42
N LYS A 253 -5.15 -10.46 23.10
CA LYS A 253 -5.82 -11.61 23.69
C LYS A 253 -5.14 -11.74 25.05
N THR A 254 -5.40 -10.73 25.86
CA THR A 254 -5.20 -10.63 27.30
C THR A 254 -6.23 -9.60 27.74
N SER A 255 -7.48 -9.94 27.44
CA SER A 255 -8.51 -9.98 28.46
C SER A 255 -8.60 -11.47 28.80
N PRO A 256 -8.05 -11.95 29.93
CA PRO A 256 -8.44 -13.25 30.41
C PRO A 256 -9.97 -13.23 30.54
N SER A 257 -10.63 -14.22 29.97
CA SER A 257 -11.92 -14.64 30.48
C SER A 257 -11.78 -14.82 32.01
N PRO A 258 -12.78 -14.46 32.83
CA PRO A 258 -12.70 -14.58 34.29
C PRO A 258 -12.29 -15.96 34.84
N CYS A 259 -12.24 -17.00 34.00
CA CYS A 259 -11.94 -18.38 34.38
C CYS A 259 -10.60 -18.94 33.88
N GLU A 260 -9.81 -18.21 33.08
CA GLU A 260 -8.50 -18.72 32.61
C GLU A 260 -7.34 -18.12 33.43
N PRO A 261 -6.40 -18.95 33.93
CA PRO A 261 -5.18 -18.45 34.54
C PRO A 261 -4.41 -17.61 33.50
N PRO A 262 -3.83 -16.47 33.89
CA PRO A 262 -3.06 -15.62 32.98
C PRO A 262 -1.84 -16.39 32.45
N SER A 263 -1.50 -16.13 31.20
CA SER A 263 -0.38 -16.81 30.54
C SER A 263 0.94 -16.58 31.28
N GLU A 264 1.82 -17.59 31.29
CA GLU A 264 3.13 -17.50 31.97
C GLU A 264 3.95 -16.29 31.48
N GLU A 265 3.85 -15.94 30.19
CA GLU A 265 4.48 -14.76 29.61
C GLU A 265 4.01 -13.45 30.27
N ALA A 266 2.71 -13.33 30.56
CA ALA A 266 2.15 -12.14 31.19
C ALA A 266 2.59 -12.03 32.66
N LEU A 267 2.65 -13.17 33.37
CA LEU A 267 3.15 -13.23 34.74
C LEU A 267 4.65 -12.91 34.81
N ALA A 268 5.46 -13.47 33.89
CA ALA A 268 6.90 -13.20 33.81
C ALA A 268 7.19 -11.73 33.51
N PHE A 269 6.46 -11.12 32.56
CA PHE A 269 6.57 -9.68 32.29
C PHE A 269 6.17 -8.86 33.52
N PHE A 270 5.04 -9.17 34.17
CA PHE A 270 4.58 -8.47 35.37
C PHE A 270 5.65 -8.46 36.47
N ILE A 271 6.21 -9.63 36.82
CA ILE A 271 7.27 -9.76 37.83
C ILE A 271 8.50 -8.91 37.44
N SER A 272 8.91 -8.95 36.17
CA SER A 272 10.09 -8.21 35.69
C SER A 272 9.95 -6.70 35.83
N GLN A 273 8.72 -6.18 35.83
CA GLN A 273 8.45 -4.74 35.86
C GLN A 273 8.19 -4.18 37.27
N ILE A 274 7.91 -5.00 38.28
CA ILE A 274 7.68 -4.53 39.67
C ILE A 274 8.85 -3.65 40.18
N PRO A 275 10.13 -3.99 39.93
CA PRO A 275 11.26 -3.14 40.38
C PRO A 275 11.31 -1.76 39.72
N THR A 276 10.59 -1.52 38.62
CA THR A 276 10.59 -0.24 37.87
C THR A 276 9.60 0.79 38.43
N LEU A 277 8.80 0.40 39.44
CA LEU A 277 7.90 1.32 40.13
C LEU A 277 8.71 2.33 40.93
N THR A 278 8.30 3.59 40.85
CA THR A 278 8.84 4.64 41.72
C THR A 278 8.45 4.39 43.18
N PRO A 279 9.12 5.01 44.17
CA PRO A 279 8.78 4.82 45.58
C PRO A 279 7.29 5.05 45.87
N THR A 280 6.70 6.12 45.34
CA THR A 280 5.27 6.44 45.53
C THR A 280 4.35 5.43 44.82
N GLU A 281 4.67 5.04 43.59
CA GLU A 281 3.90 4.03 42.86
C GLU A 281 3.95 2.67 43.56
N ARG A 282 5.10 2.32 44.14
CA ARG A 282 5.28 1.12 44.93
C ARG A 282 4.45 1.15 46.21
N SER A 283 4.39 2.29 46.92
CA SER A 283 3.50 2.43 48.08
C SER A 283 2.02 2.25 47.70
N VAL A 284 1.57 2.82 46.58
CA VAL A 284 0.20 2.60 46.08
C VAL A 284 -0.04 1.12 45.76
N TYR A 285 0.91 0.47 45.10
CA TYR A 285 0.83 -0.96 44.76
C TYR A 285 0.73 -1.85 46.02
N GLU A 286 1.57 -1.63 47.03
CA GLU A 286 1.54 -2.41 48.27
C GLU A 286 0.26 -2.17 49.07
N LEU A 287 -0.26 -0.93 49.11
CA LEU A 287 -1.55 -0.65 49.74
C LEU A 287 -2.68 -1.42 49.04
N TYR A 288 -2.66 -1.52 47.70
CA TYR A 288 -3.62 -2.36 46.99
C TYR A 288 -3.48 -3.85 47.32
N ARG A 289 -2.25 -4.38 47.42
CA ARG A 289 -2.01 -5.77 47.86
C ARG A 289 -2.54 -6.03 49.27
N SER A 290 -2.42 -5.06 50.17
CA SER A 290 -2.98 -5.13 51.52
C SER A 290 -4.50 -4.98 51.61
N GLY A 291 -5.21 -4.92 50.47
CA GLY A 291 -6.67 -4.85 50.40
C GLY A 291 -7.25 -3.44 50.56
N LYS A 292 -6.43 -2.39 50.65
CA LYS A 292 -6.89 -1.03 50.94
C LYS A 292 -7.70 -0.41 49.81
N GLY A 293 -8.88 0.12 50.14
CA GLY A 293 -9.78 0.81 49.22
C GLY A 293 -9.21 2.15 48.73
N THR A 294 -9.82 2.73 47.70
CA THR A 294 -9.36 4.03 47.15
C THR A 294 -9.29 5.11 48.22
N LYS A 295 -10.32 5.25 49.07
CA LYS A 295 -10.36 6.25 50.15
C LYS A 295 -9.21 6.07 51.16
N GLU A 296 -8.92 4.83 51.53
CA GLU A 296 -7.85 4.52 52.47
C GLU A 296 -6.47 4.81 51.88
N VAL A 297 -6.27 4.55 50.58
CA VAL A 297 -5.01 4.89 49.89
C VAL A 297 -4.78 6.40 49.86
N LEU A 298 -5.83 7.19 49.58
CA LEU A 298 -5.76 8.65 49.60
C LEU A 298 -5.35 9.18 50.97
N GLN A 299 -5.95 8.62 52.03
CA GLN A 299 -5.66 9.00 53.41
C GLN A 299 -4.25 8.56 53.84
N ALA A 300 -3.85 7.32 53.55
CA ALA A 300 -2.56 6.76 53.95
C ALA A 300 -1.37 7.46 53.30
N LEU A 301 -1.53 7.93 52.06
CA LEU A 301 -0.48 8.65 51.33
C LEU A 301 -0.64 10.17 51.36
N ASN A 302 -1.71 10.68 51.97
CA ASN A 302 -2.08 12.09 51.98
C ASN A 302 -2.06 12.73 50.58
N ILE A 303 -2.73 12.10 49.60
CA ILE A 303 -2.79 12.55 48.20
C ILE A 303 -4.23 12.79 47.72
N SER A 304 -4.37 13.61 46.67
CA SER A 304 -5.66 13.85 46.02
C SER A 304 -6.10 12.69 45.11
N GLU A 305 -7.41 12.59 44.82
CA GLU A 305 -7.94 11.62 43.85
C GLU A 305 -7.30 11.72 42.46
N ASN A 306 -7.02 12.94 42.01
CA ASN A 306 -6.40 13.16 40.70
C ASN A 306 -4.95 12.66 40.68
N THR A 307 -4.22 12.85 41.78
CA THR A 307 -2.87 12.31 41.96
C THR A 307 -2.89 10.79 41.97
N LEU A 308 -3.86 10.17 42.65
CA LEU A 308 -4.00 8.71 42.65
C LEU A 308 -4.37 8.17 41.26
N LYS A 309 -5.25 8.84 40.51
CA LYS A 309 -5.55 8.48 39.10
C LYS A 309 -4.30 8.53 38.23
N TYR A 310 -3.44 9.53 38.42
CA TYR A 310 -2.17 9.65 37.72
C TYR A 310 -1.22 8.49 38.04
N HIS A 311 -1.00 8.17 39.33
CA HIS A 311 -0.19 7.02 39.73
C HIS A 311 -0.76 5.71 39.20
N ASN A 312 -2.08 5.50 39.26
CA ASN A 312 -2.72 4.30 38.72
C ASN A 312 -2.46 4.13 37.24
N LYS A 313 -2.57 5.21 36.45
CA LYS A 313 -2.27 5.18 35.01
C LYS A 313 -0.84 4.73 34.76
N ASN A 314 0.13 5.24 35.52
CA ASN A 314 1.54 4.88 35.35
C ASN A 314 1.82 3.45 35.80
N ILE A 315 1.28 3.03 36.95
CA ILE A 315 1.39 1.65 37.45
C ILE A 315 0.84 0.67 36.41
N TYR A 316 -0.35 0.93 35.89
CA TYR A 316 -0.98 0.08 34.90
C TYR A 316 -0.16 -0.02 33.61
N SER A 317 0.38 1.12 33.15
CA SER A 317 1.24 1.16 31.98
C SER A 317 2.56 0.40 32.18
N LYS A 318 3.21 0.53 33.34
CA LYS A 318 4.47 -0.14 33.64
C LYS A 318 4.30 -1.64 33.81
N LEU A 319 3.27 -2.05 34.56
CA LEU A 319 3.02 -3.47 34.88
C LEU A 319 2.25 -4.21 33.77
N GLY A 320 1.86 -3.54 32.68
CA GLY A 320 1.15 -4.15 31.55
C GLY A 320 -0.29 -4.58 31.86
N VAL A 321 -0.92 -3.97 32.87
CA VAL A 321 -2.29 -4.27 33.31
C VAL A 321 -3.26 -3.16 32.92
N LYS A 322 -4.55 -3.47 32.85
CA LYS A 322 -5.59 -2.51 32.42
C LYS A 322 -6.51 -2.04 33.55
N SER A 323 -6.46 -2.72 34.70
CA SER A 323 -7.32 -2.41 35.83
C SER A 323 -6.71 -2.87 37.15
N ARG A 324 -7.19 -2.29 38.25
CA ARG A 324 -6.89 -2.73 39.61
C ARG A 324 -7.19 -4.21 39.83
N LYS A 325 -8.30 -4.72 39.28
CA LYS A 325 -8.68 -6.14 39.41
C LYS A 325 -7.63 -7.05 38.79
N GLN A 326 -7.16 -6.71 37.59
CA GLN A 326 -6.13 -7.48 36.89
C GLN A 326 -4.77 -7.39 37.61
N LEU A 327 -4.43 -6.23 38.16
CA LEU A 327 -3.24 -6.04 38.99
C LEU A 327 -3.23 -7.00 40.20
N LEU A 328 -4.35 -7.08 40.91
CA LEU A 328 -4.50 -7.95 42.08
C LEU A 328 -4.48 -9.43 41.70
N GLN A 329 -5.13 -9.80 40.58
CA GLN A 329 -5.12 -11.18 40.10
C GLN A 329 -3.70 -11.69 39.80
N LEU A 330 -2.86 -10.87 39.16
CA LEU A 330 -1.46 -11.22 38.91
C LEU A 330 -0.63 -11.22 40.20
N ALA A 331 -0.86 -10.27 41.11
CA ALA A 331 -0.15 -10.20 42.39
C ALA A 331 -0.39 -11.44 43.27
N VAL A 332 -1.63 -11.94 43.35
CA VAL A 332 -1.95 -13.17 44.10
C VAL A 332 -1.22 -14.38 43.50
N GLN A 333 -1.08 -14.44 42.18
CA GLN A 333 -0.38 -15.55 41.53
C GLN A 333 1.14 -15.47 41.64
N THR A 334 1.70 -14.27 41.81
CA THR A 334 3.13 -14.13 42.16
C THR A 334 3.42 -14.64 43.56
N GLU A 335 2.49 -14.48 44.51
CA GLU A 335 2.65 -14.97 45.89
C GLU A 335 2.59 -16.51 45.96
N ASN A 336 1.75 -17.15 45.16
CA ASN A 336 1.62 -18.62 45.11
C ASN A 336 2.79 -19.35 44.43
N ARG A 337 3.80 -18.64 43.91
CA ARG A 337 4.96 -19.21 43.20
C ARG A 337 6.23 -19.29 44.08
N HIS A 338 6.16 -18.75 45.30
CA HIS A 338 7.19 -18.82 46.33
C HIS A 338 6.84 -19.88 47.37
#